data_AF-A0A7J7LB80-F1
#
_entry.id   AF-A0A7J7LB80-F1
#
_cell.length_a   1.000
_cell.length_b   1.000
_cell.length_c   1.000
_cell.angle_alpha   90.00
_cell.angle_beta   90.00
_cell.angle_gamma   90.00
#
_symmetry.space_group_name_H-M   'P 1'
#
loop_
_entity.id
_entity.type
_entity.pdbx_description
1 polymer ?
#
loop_
_entity_poly.entity_id
_entity_poly.type
_entity_poly.pdbx_seq_one_letter_code
_entity_poly.pdbx_strand_id
1 'polypeptide(L)'
;MTDEIAECLKRAPLHPRIISAINQPMLYRCDLKIVSDANTFFIETILKHHGLTSYFSEINTNPSFVDEEGALRILPYQENFTTRPHGCSDLCAPNMCKGVATERIRTSGLIEGKKRFIYLGDGNGDFCPSLKLGEGDFIMPRKNYPIWS
;
A
#
# COMPACT_ATOMS: atom_id res chain seq x y z
N MET A 1 10.67 14.38 19.42
CA MET A 1 9.34 14.29 18.79
C MET A 1 9.29 13.21 17.71
N THR A 2 9.95 13.35 16.56
CA THR A 2 9.88 12.32 15.50
C THR A 2 10.41 10.94 15.92
N ASP A 3 11.48 10.89 16.72
CA ASP A 3 11.97 9.64 17.29
C ASP A 3 10.97 8.99 18.25
N GLU A 4 10.22 9.79 19.02
CA GLU A 4 9.17 9.29 19.92
C GLU A 4 8.00 8.72 19.11
N ILE A 5 7.66 9.35 17.97
CA ILE A 5 6.68 8.80 17.02
C ILE A 5 7.19 7.46 16.48
N ALA A 6 8.45 7.37 16.08
CA ALA A 6 9.04 6.11 15.60
C ALA A 6 8.99 5.00 16.66
N GLU A 7 9.32 5.31 17.93
CA GLU A 7 9.19 4.34 19.04
C GLU A 7 7.75 3.93 19.31
N CYS A 8 6.78 4.83 19.14
CA CYS A 8 5.37 4.47 19.18
C CYS A 8 4.99 3.50 18.06
N LEU A 9 5.45 3.76 16.84
CA LEU A 9 5.14 2.95 15.67
C LEU A 9 5.71 1.53 15.74
N LYS A 10 6.87 1.33 16.39
CA LYS A 10 7.41 -0.02 16.64
C LYS A 10 6.47 -0.90 17.47
N ARG A 11 5.55 -0.29 18.21
CA ARG A 11 4.52 -0.99 19.00
C ARG A 11 3.22 -1.22 18.24
N ALA A 12 3.12 -0.74 16.99
CA ALA A 12 1.96 -0.99 16.15
C ALA A 12 1.77 -2.51 15.95
N PRO A 13 0.54 -3.04 16.10
CA PRO A 13 0.32 -4.47 16.06
C PRO A 13 0.51 -5.01 14.64
N LEU A 14 1.56 -5.80 14.43
CA LEU A 14 1.72 -6.65 13.25
C LEU A 14 1.53 -8.12 13.67
N HIS A 15 0.45 -8.74 13.22
CA HIS A 15 0.12 -10.10 13.62
C HIS A 15 1.26 -11.06 13.19
N PRO A 16 1.84 -11.90 14.07
CA PRO A 16 2.98 -12.75 13.75
C PRO A 16 2.78 -13.63 12.52
N ARG A 17 1.55 -14.11 12.29
CA ARG A 17 1.20 -14.87 11.06
C ARG A 17 1.40 -14.08 9.75
N ILE A 18 1.31 -12.76 9.76
CA ILE A 18 1.62 -11.93 8.58
C ILE A 18 3.12 -12.00 8.30
N ILE A 19 3.95 -11.85 9.34
CA ILE A 19 5.41 -12.01 9.24
C ILE A 19 5.75 -13.41 8.73
N SER A 20 5.13 -14.46 9.30
CA SER A 20 5.33 -15.85 8.85
C SER A 20 4.85 -16.08 7.41
N ALA A 21 3.80 -15.40 6.97
CA ALA A 21 3.29 -15.50 5.60
C ALA A 21 4.25 -14.85 4.61
N ILE A 22 4.73 -13.63 4.90
CA ILE A 22 5.71 -12.90 4.06
C ILE A 22 7.01 -13.70 3.91
N ASN A 23 7.42 -14.41 4.98
CA ASN A 23 8.61 -15.27 4.99
C ASN A 23 8.43 -16.64 4.30
N GLN A 24 7.28 -16.94 3.70
CA GLN A 24 7.08 -18.24 3.05
C GLN A 24 7.95 -18.35 1.78
N PRO A 25 8.61 -19.51 1.55
CA PRO A 25 9.46 -19.71 0.37
C PRO A 25 8.79 -19.42 -0.98
N MET A 26 7.47 -19.61 -1.04
CA MET A 26 6.67 -19.37 -2.24
C MET A 26 6.67 -17.90 -2.65
N LEU A 27 6.68 -16.99 -1.67
CA LEU A 27 6.67 -15.55 -1.92
C LEU A 27 8.01 -15.01 -2.39
N TYR A 28 9.12 -15.74 -2.25
CA TYR A 28 10.40 -15.37 -2.86
C TYR A 28 10.36 -15.36 -4.40
N ARG A 29 9.34 -15.98 -5.00
CA ARG A 29 9.07 -15.93 -6.44
C ARG A 29 8.06 -14.85 -6.83
N CYS A 30 7.54 -14.12 -5.84
CA CYS A 30 6.60 -13.03 -6.03
C CYS A 30 7.31 -11.70 -5.89
N ASP A 31 6.86 -10.72 -6.68
CA ASP A 31 7.24 -9.32 -6.48
C ASP A 31 6.22 -8.67 -5.55
N LEU A 32 6.59 -8.49 -4.28
CA LEU A 32 5.68 -7.91 -3.28
C LEU A 32 5.75 -6.39 -3.34
N LYS A 33 4.57 -5.76 -3.35
CA LYS A 33 4.42 -4.30 -3.38
C LYS A 33 3.35 -3.87 -2.39
N ILE A 34 3.49 -2.67 -1.82
CA ILE A 34 2.50 -2.07 -0.92
C ILE A 34 1.75 -0.97 -1.65
N VAL A 35 0.42 -0.96 -1.52
CA VAL A 35 -0.44 0.15 -1.92
C VAL A 35 -1.31 0.51 -0.73
N SER A 36 -1.02 1.63 -0.07
CA SER A 36 -1.66 1.98 1.20
C SER A 36 -1.86 3.48 1.35
N ASP A 37 -3.05 3.88 1.79
CA ASP A 37 -3.39 5.26 2.13
C ASP A 37 -2.92 5.63 3.55
N ALA A 38 -1.65 5.34 3.82
CA ALA A 38 -0.94 5.67 5.05
C ALA A 38 0.12 6.75 4.73
N ASN A 39 1.38 6.56 5.13
CA ASN A 39 2.49 7.38 4.66
C ASN A 39 3.82 6.62 4.72
N THR A 40 4.84 7.16 4.06
CA THR A 40 6.16 6.50 3.92
C THR A 40 6.83 6.27 5.28
N PHE A 41 6.86 7.27 6.15
CA PHE A 41 7.47 7.19 7.49
C PHE A 41 6.82 6.09 8.34
N PHE A 42 5.49 6.00 8.31
CA PHE A 42 4.74 4.97 9.02
C PHE A 42 5.11 3.56 8.55
N ILE A 43 5.02 3.33 7.24
CA ILE A 43 5.23 2.00 6.65
C ILE A 43 6.69 1.58 6.82
N GLU A 44 7.65 2.43 6.47
CA GLU A 44 9.07 2.10 6.53
C GLU A 44 9.54 1.86 7.97
N THR A 45 9.04 2.63 8.94
CA THR A 45 9.38 2.42 10.36
C THR A 45 8.96 1.03 10.83
N ILE A 46 7.74 0.59 10.51
CA ILE A 46 7.23 -0.73 10.90
C ILE A 46 7.97 -1.84 10.15
N LEU A 47 8.17 -1.71 8.84
CA LEU A 47 8.89 -2.71 8.05
C LEU A 47 10.34 -2.87 8.54
N LYS A 48 11.04 -1.76 8.81
CA LYS A 48 12.40 -1.78 9.32
C LYS A 48 12.48 -2.44 10.69
N HIS A 49 11.54 -2.14 11.59
CA HIS A 49 11.48 -2.76 12.91
C HIS A 49 11.36 -4.29 12.85
N HIS A 50 10.58 -4.80 11.90
CA HIS A 50 10.34 -6.24 11.73
C HIS A 50 11.30 -6.91 10.75
N GLY A 51 12.28 -6.20 10.18
CA GLY A 51 13.22 -6.75 9.19
C GLY A 51 12.56 -7.16 7.86
N LEU A 52 11.46 -6.49 7.48
CA LEU A 52 10.65 -6.82 6.31
C LEU A 52 10.91 -5.89 5.10
N THR A 53 11.72 -4.86 5.23
CA THR A 53 11.94 -3.86 4.17
C THR A 53 12.38 -4.49 2.84
N SER A 54 13.28 -5.48 2.88
CA SER A 54 13.81 -6.15 1.68
C SER A 54 12.81 -7.03 0.94
N TYR A 55 11.64 -7.31 1.52
CA TYR A 55 10.63 -8.15 0.90
C TYR A 55 9.80 -7.38 -0.12
N PHE A 56 9.72 -6.05 0.01
CA PHE A 56 8.88 -5.20 -0.84
C PHE A 56 9.75 -4.42 -1.82
N SER A 57 9.51 -4.59 -3.12
CA SER A 57 10.24 -3.84 -4.16
C SER A 57 9.73 -2.40 -4.32
N GLU A 58 8.51 -2.13 -3.87
CA GLU A 58 7.84 -0.85 -4.11
C GLU A 58 6.78 -0.56 -3.04
N ILE A 59 6.72 0.70 -2.59
CA ILE A 59 5.72 1.21 -1.66
C ILE A 59 5.03 2.41 -2.33
N ASN A 60 3.73 2.26 -2.59
CA ASN A 60 2.85 3.30 -3.11
C ASN A 60 2.02 3.85 -1.95
N THR A 61 2.36 5.04 -1.48
CA THR A 61 1.72 5.67 -0.33
C THR A 61 1.95 7.18 -0.34
N ASN A 62 1.30 7.93 0.54
CA ASN A 62 1.54 9.35 0.70
C ASN A 62 3.01 9.60 1.11
N PRO A 63 3.80 10.36 0.32
CA PRO A 63 5.18 10.67 0.66
C PRO A 63 5.28 11.40 1.99
N SER A 64 6.38 11.19 2.71
CA SER A 64 6.62 11.92 3.95
C SER A 64 8.09 12.18 4.18
N PHE A 65 8.41 13.28 4.84
CA PHE A 65 9.77 13.67 5.20
C PHE A 65 9.76 14.45 6.51
N VAL A 66 10.92 14.58 7.14
CA VAL A 66 11.11 15.46 8.30
C VAL A 66 11.72 16.76 7.78
N ASP A 67 11.11 17.89 8.08
CA ASP A 67 11.62 19.20 7.67
C ASP A 67 12.75 19.70 8.57
N GLU A 68 13.26 20.90 8.27
CA GLU A 68 14.36 21.55 8.99
C GLU A 68 13.98 21.86 10.45
N GLU A 69 12.68 22.07 10.73
CA GLU A 69 12.15 22.27 12.08
C GLU A 69 11.93 20.95 12.86
N GLY A 70 12.20 19.80 12.25
CA GLY A 70 12.03 18.49 12.87
C GLY A 70 10.57 17.98 12.87
N ALA A 71 9.68 18.61 12.11
CA ALA A 71 8.29 18.21 11.97
C ALA A 71 8.11 17.17 10.85
N LEU A 72 7.31 16.14 11.12
CA LEU A 72 6.92 15.16 10.12
C LEU A 72 5.91 15.78 9.15
N ARG A 73 6.30 15.92 7.88
CA ARG A 73 5.46 16.38 6.78
C ARG A 73 4.96 15.19 5.98
N ILE A 74 3.67 15.20 5.63
CA ILE A 74 3.02 14.21 4.78
C ILE A 74 2.44 14.94 3.58
N LEU A 75 2.76 14.47 2.38
CA LEU A 75 2.28 14.99 1.11
C LEU A 75 1.25 14.02 0.51
N PRO A 76 0.26 14.51 -0.24
CA PRO A 76 -0.65 13.62 -0.96
C PRO A 76 0.11 12.82 -2.03
N TYR A 77 -0.28 11.56 -2.23
CA TYR A 77 0.28 10.74 -3.33
C TYR A 77 -0.10 11.29 -4.71
N GLN A 78 -1.25 11.94 -4.83
CA GLN A 78 -1.73 12.56 -6.07
C GLN A 78 -1.45 14.08 -6.07
N GLU A 79 -0.83 14.58 -7.14
CA GLU A 79 -0.48 16.01 -7.27
C GLU A 79 -1.73 16.92 -7.26
N ASN A 80 -2.80 16.53 -7.97
CA ASN A 80 -4.03 17.32 -8.11
C ASN A 80 -5.12 17.00 -7.05
N PHE A 81 -4.73 16.71 -5.80
CA PHE A 81 -5.66 16.26 -4.74
C PHE A 81 -6.82 17.20 -4.41
N THR A 82 -6.72 18.48 -4.76
CA THR A 82 -7.72 19.51 -4.47
C THR A 82 -8.91 19.51 -5.45
N THR A 83 -8.79 18.84 -6.61
CA THR A 83 -9.84 18.79 -7.64
C THR A 83 -9.96 17.39 -8.23
N ARG A 84 -10.79 16.52 -7.61
CA ARG A 84 -11.13 15.14 -8.07
C ARG A 84 -10.03 14.49 -8.94
N PRO A 85 -8.83 14.20 -8.40
CA PRO A 85 -7.62 13.93 -9.20
C PRO A 85 -7.67 12.67 -10.06
N HIS A 86 -8.56 11.72 -9.75
CA HIS A 86 -8.49 10.36 -10.29
C HIS A 86 -9.77 9.91 -11.02
N GLY A 87 -10.75 10.80 -11.26
CA GLY A 87 -11.97 10.49 -12.02
C GLY A 87 -12.84 9.36 -11.43
N CYS A 88 -12.60 8.97 -10.17
CA CYS A 88 -13.37 7.92 -9.50
C CYS A 88 -14.63 8.53 -8.87
N SER A 89 -15.76 7.85 -8.97
CA SER A 89 -17.06 8.27 -8.42
C SER A 89 -17.10 8.19 -6.88
N ASP A 90 -16.40 9.09 -6.20
CA ASP A 90 -16.33 9.24 -4.74
C ASP A 90 -15.86 7.97 -3.96
N LEU A 91 -15.30 6.98 -4.67
CA LEU A 91 -14.80 5.72 -4.12
C LEU A 91 -13.45 5.83 -3.41
N CYS A 92 -12.69 6.90 -3.66
CA CYS A 92 -11.31 7.03 -3.22
C CYS A 92 -11.10 8.36 -2.49
N ALA A 93 -10.17 8.35 -1.54
CA ALA A 93 -9.74 9.56 -0.87
C ALA A 93 -9.02 10.50 -1.85
N PRO A 94 -9.21 11.83 -1.75
CA PRO A 94 -8.63 12.78 -2.71
C PRO A 94 -7.10 12.74 -2.76
N ASN A 95 -6.44 12.43 -1.66
CA ASN A 95 -4.98 12.37 -1.59
C ASN A 95 -4.39 11.13 -2.28
N MET A 96 -5.12 10.01 -2.34
CA MET A 96 -4.61 8.77 -2.91
C MET A 96 -5.72 7.86 -3.48
N CYS A 97 -5.63 7.57 -4.78
CA CYS A 97 -6.38 6.46 -5.38
C CYS A 97 -5.52 5.21 -5.50
N LYS A 98 -5.84 4.19 -4.68
CA LYS A 98 -5.18 2.88 -4.76
C LYS A 98 -5.38 2.18 -6.11
N GLY A 99 -6.50 2.45 -6.79
CA GLY A 99 -6.77 1.93 -8.13
C GLY A 99 -5.79 2.44 -9.18
N VAL A 100 -5.51 3.75 -9.21
CA VAL A 100 -4.51 4.33 -10.12
C VAL A 100 -3.12 3.77 -9.86
N ALA A 101 -2.72 3.63 -8.59
CA ALA A 101 -1.45 2.99 -8.24
C ALA A 101 -1.39 1.53 -8.71
N THR A 102 -2.47 0.77 -8.52
CA THR A 102 -2.56 -0.64 -8.95
C THR A 102 -2.52 -0.79 -10.47
N GLU A 103 -3.16 0.11 -11.21
CA GLU A 103 -3.14 0.15 -12.66
C GLU A 103 -1.73 0.43 -13.22
N ARG A 104 -1.00 1.37 -12.59
CA ARG A 104 0.42 1.63 -12.89
C ARG A 104 1.29 0.39 -12.70
N ILE A 105 1.14 -0.29 -11.55
CA ILE A 105 1.86 -1.53 -11.22
C ILE A 105 1.54 -2.64 -12.23
N ARG A 106 0.26 -2.80 -12.63
CA ARG A 106 -0.12 -3.79 -13.64
C ARG A 106 0.51 -3.48 -14.99
N THR A 107 0.47 -2.22 -15.40
CA THR A 107 1.00 -1.79 -16.69
C THR A 107 2.51 -2.00 -16.78
N SER A 108 3.27 -1.66 -15.74
CA SER A 108 4.72 -1.95 -15.69
C SER A 108 5.00 -3.46 -15.69
N GLY A 109 4.24 -4.23 -14.91
CA GLY A 109 4.38 -5.68 -14.87
C GLY A 109 4.11 -6.36 -16.21
N LEU A 110 3.13 -5.88 -16.99
CA LEU A 110 2.81 -6.41 -18.33
C LEU A 110 3.93 -6.17 -19.36
N ILE A 111 4.65 -5.05 -19.23
CA ILE A 111 5.83 -4.77 -20.06
C ILE A 111 6.95 -5.79 -19.78
N GLU A 112 7.10 -6.22 -18.53
CA GLU A 112 8.06 -7.25 -18.11
C GLU A 112 7.60 -8.69 -18.42
N GLY A 113 6.37 -8.88 -18.92
CA GLY A 113 5.78 -10.17 -19.27
C GLY A 113 4.42 -10.43 -18.59
N LYS A 114 3.78 -11.56 -18.91
CA LYS A 114 2.48 -11.89 -18.33
C LYS A 114 2.63 -12.33 -16.86
N LYS A 115 2.40 -11.41 -15.92
CA LYS A 115 2.30 -11.69 -14.48
C LYS A 115 0.84 -11.88 -14.06
N ARG A 116 0.63 -12.71 -13.02
CA ARG A 116 -0.65 -12.83 -12.31
C ARG A 116 -0.62 -11.95 -11.07
N PHE A 117 -1.67 -11.16 -10.86
CA PHE A 117 -1.78 -10.26 -9.72
C PHE A 117 -2.67 -10.87 -8.64
N ILE A 118 -2.24 -10.74 -7.38
CA ILE A 118 -3.02 -11.12 -6.21
C ILE A 118 -3.09 -9.88 -5.32
N TYR A 119 -4.27 -9.29 -5.19
CA TYR A 119 -4.50 -8.11 -4.38
C TYR A 119 -5.06 -8.50 -3.01
N LEU A 120 -4.43 -8.03 -1.92
CA LEU A 120 -4.88 -8.24 -0.56
C LEU A 120 -5.42 -6.90 -0.03
N GLY A 121 -6.65 -6.91 0.49
CA GLY A 121 -7.33 -5.69 0.96
C GLY A 121 -8.24 -5.97 2.15
N ASP A 122 -8.53 -4.94 2.94
CA ASP A 122 -9.23 -5.06 4.22
C ASP A 122 -10.50 -4.22 4.34
N GLY A 123 -10.87 -3.44 3.32
CA GLY A 123 -12.16 -2.75 3.32
C GLY A 123 -12.47 -1.94 2.07
N ASN A 124 -13.41 -0.99 2.22
CA ASN A 124 -13.97 -0.19 1.12
C ASN A 124 -12.92 0.54 0.26
N GLY A 125 -11.80 0.98 0.87
CA GLY A 125 -10.71 1.64 0.14
C GLY A 125 -10.02 0.76 -0.90
N ASP A 126 -10.31 -0.54 -0.90
CA ASP A 126 -9.74 -1.54 -1.80
C ASP A 126 -10.71 -1.95 -2.92
N PHE A 127 -11.89 -1.33 -3.00
CA PHE A 127 -12.82 -1.55 -4.12
C PHE A 127 -12.25 -1.05 -5.45
N CYS A 128 -11.76 0.19 -5.46
CA CYS A 128 -11.22 0.78 -6.68
C CYS A 128 -10.09 -0.07 -7.31
N PRO A 129 -9.06 -0.55 -6.57
CA PRO A 129 -8.06 -1.44 -7.13
C PRO A 129 -8.61 -2.81 -7.54
N SER A 130 -9.67 -3.33 -6.92
CA SER A 130 -10.28 -4.59 -7.38
C SER A 130 -10.85 -4.49 -8.80
N LEU A 131 -11.35 -3.31 -9.18
CA LEU A 131 -11.85 -3.03 -10.53
C LEU A 131 -10.73 -2.93 -11.59
N LYS A 132 -9.46 -2.87 -11.16
CA LYS A 132 -8.29 -2.77 -12.06
C LYS A 132 -7.65 -4.12 -12.37
N LEU A 133 -8.10 -5.19 -11.72
CA LEU A 133 -7.62 -6.55 -11.93
C LEU A 133 -8.14 -7.12 -13.26
N GLY A 134 -7.32 -7.95 -13.91
CA GLY A 134 -7.66 -8.59 -15.17
C GLY A 134 -8.14 -10.03 -15.01
N GLU A 135 -8.43 -10.68 -16.13
CA GLU A 135 -8.78 -12.09 -16.16
C GLU A 135 -7.63 -12.96 -15.60
N GLY A 136 -7.95 -13.81 -14.63
CA GLY A 136 -6.99 -14.71 -13.97
C GLY A 136 -6.20 -14.09 -12.82
N ASP A 137 -6.45 -12.82 -12.48
CA ASP A 137 -6.00 -12.16 -11.26
C ASP A 137 -6.94 -12.50 -10.08
N PHE A 138 -6.47 -12.31 -8.84
CA PHE A 138 -7.21 -12.65 -7.63
C PHE A 138 -7.31 -11.46 -6.68
N ILE A 139 -8.44 -11.36 -5.99
CA ILE A 139 -8.60 -10.53 -4.80
C ILE A 139 -8.79 -11.42 -3.57
N MET A 140 -8.10 -11.06 -2.49
CA MET A 140 -8.19 -11.72 -1.19
C MET A 140 -8.68 -10.71 -0.15
N PRO A 141 -10.00 -10.46 -0.08
CA PRO A 141 -10.57 -9.52 0.87
C PRO A 141 -10.51 -10.10 2.29
N ARG A 142 -10.37 -9.22 3.29
CA ARG A 142 -10.41 -9.63 4.69
C ARG A 142 -11.79 -10.21 5.02
N LYS A 143 -11.79 -11.43 5.56
CA LYS A 143 -13.01 -12.12 5.98
C LYS A 143 -13.84 -11.25 6.93
N ASN A 144 -15.13 -11.10 6.61
CA ASN A 144 -16.12 -10.29 7.35
C ASN A 144 -15.96 -8.76 7.23
N TYR A 145 -15.13 -8.27 6.31
CA TYR A 145 -15.00 -6.85 5.99
C TYR A 145 -15.32 -6.67 4.50
N PRO A 146 -16.55 -6.25 4.15
CA PRO A 146 -16.92 -6.00 2.76
C PRO A 146 -15.98 -4.99 2.12
N ILE A 147 -15.64 -5.22 0.85
CA ILE A 147 -14.90 -4.25 0.04
C ILE A 147 -15.85 -3.28 -0.68
N TRP A 148 -17.17 -3.49 -0.62
CA TRP A 148 -18.18 -2.59 -1.14
C TRP A 148 -19.28 -2.40 -0.09
N SER A 149 -19.91 -1.23 -0.09
CA SER A 149 -21.05 -0.87 0.75
C SER A 149 -22.20 -0.34 -0.09
#